data_AF-A0A951MR13-F1
#
_entry.id   AF-A0A951MR13-F1
#
_cell.length_a   1.000
_cell.length_b   1.000
_cell.length_c   1.000
_cell.angle_alpha   90.00
_cell.angle_beta   90.00
_cell.angle_gamma   90.00
#
_symmetry.space_group_name_H-M   'P 1'
#
loop_
_entity.id
_entity.type
_entity.pdbx_description
1 polymer ?
#
loop_
_entity_poly.entity_id
_entity_poly.type
_entity_poly.pdbx_seq_one_letter_code
_entity_poly.pdbx_strand_id
1 'polypeptide(L)'
;MSVSGFILLGIIVVATIYFITIYNNLVQLKHDVSKAWANIDVLLKQRHDELPKLVETCKQYMGYEQQTLEKVMQARAAVFAAREQGDVKALGPAEQQLRLGLGNLFAVAENYPDLKANDSFQHLQARISGLENAIADRREFYNESVNNLNVRIEQFPD
;
A
#
# COMPACT_ATOMS: atom_id res chain seq x y z
N MET A 1 -38.36 -38.43 24.02
CA MET A 1 -38.20 -36.96 23.92
C MET A 1 -39.52 -36.38 23.44
N SER A 2 -40.03 -35.34 24.10
CA SER A 2 -41.27 -34.67 23.66
C SER A 2 -41.03 -33.91 22.34
N VAL A 3 -42.09 -33.67 21.58
CA VAL A 3 -42.05 -32.85 20.35
C VAL A 3 -41.37 -31.49 20.60
N SER A 4 -41.61 -30.89 21.77
CA SER A 4 -40.95 -29.67 22.22
C SER A 4 -39.42 -29.78 22.32
N GLY A 5 -38.89 -30.95 22.70
CA GLY A 5 -37.44 -31.20 22.75
C GLY A 5 -36.80 -31.23 21.36
N PHE A 6 -37.49 -31.77 20.35
CA PHE A 6 -37.02 -31.74 18.97
C PHE A 6 -37.07 -30.33 18.38
N ILE A 7 -38.08 -29.53 18.72
CA ILE A 7 -38.18 -28.12 18.30
C ILE A 7 -37.04 -27.28 18.90
N LEU A 8 -36.78 -27.41 20.19
CA LEU A 8 -35.68 -26.70 20.86
C LEU A 8 -34.33 -27.06 20.23
N LEU A 9 -34.10 -28.35 19.96
CA LEU A 9 -32.87 -28.83 19.35
C LEU A 9 -32.70 -28.28 17.92
N GLY A 10 -33.78 -28.23 17.14
CA GLY A 10 -33.78 -27.60 15.82
C GLY A 10 -33.39 -26.12 15.86
N ILE A 11 -33.93 -25.34 16.81
CA ILE A 11 -33.59 -23.93 17.00
C ILE A 11 -32.11 -23.76 17.35
N ILE A 12 -31.58 -24.59 18.26
CA ILE A 12 -30.17 -24.54 18.66
C ILE A 12 -29.25 -24.85 17.47
N VAL A 13 -29.59 -25.84 16.65
CA VAL A 13 -28.82 -26.20 15.45
C VAL A 13 -28.81 -25.04 14.46
N VAL A 14 -29.97 -24.45 14.17
CA VAL A 14 -30.07 -23.29 13.25
C VAL A 14 -29.27 -22.10 13.76
N ALA A 15 -29.41 -21.76 15.05
CA ALA A 15 -28.64 -20.68 15.65
C ALA A 15 -27.13 -20.94 15.57
N THR A 16 -26.69 -22.17 15.86
CA THR A 16 -25.28 -22.55 15.79
C THR A 16 -24.72 -22.40 14.38
N ILE A 17 -25.45 -22.90 13.36
CA ILE A 17 -25.04 -22.76 11.95
C ILE A 17 -24.95 -21.28 11.57
N TYR A 18 -25.93 -20.46 11.98
CA TYR A 18 -25.95 -19.02 11.72
C TYR A 18 -24.71 -18.32 12.30
N PHE A 19 -24.37 -18.56 13.57
CA PHE A 19 -23.16 -18.00 14.19
C PHE A 19 -21.87 -18.42 13.47
N ILE A 20 -21.77 -19.68 13.06
CA ILE A 20 -20.60 -20.18 12.30
C ILE A 20 -20.46 -19.43 10.97
N THR A 21 -21.57 -19.20 10.26
CA THR A 21 -21.53 -18.48 8.97
C THR A 21 -21.06 -17.03 9.12
N ILE A 22 -21.56 -16.30 10.12
CA ILE A 22 -21.14 -14.93 10.42
C ILE A 22 -19.63 -14.88 10.72
N TYR A 23 -19.17 -15.77 11.59
CA TYR A 23 -17.76 -15.81 11.99
C TYR A 23 -16.84 -16.10 10.80
N ASN A 24 -17.19 -17.07 9.95
CA ASN A 24 -16.41 -17.39 8.76
C ASN A 24 -16.34 -16.22 7.78
N ASN A 25 -17.45 -15.49 7.59
CA ASN A 25 -17.47 -14.29 6.75
C ASN A 25 -16.58 -13.17 7.30
N LEU A 26 -16.58 -12.95 8.62
CA LEU A 26 -15.69 -11.98 9.28
C LEU A 26 -14.21 -12.36 9.12
N VAL A 27 -13.88 -13.64 9.27
CA VAL A 27 -12.52 -14.15 9.06
C VAL A 27 -12.09 -13.92 7.61
N GLN A 28 -12.97 -14.17 6.63
CA GLN A 28 -12.71 -13.90 5.22
C GLN A 28 -12.37 -12.42 4.98
N LEU A 29 -13.20 -11.48 5.48
CA LEU A 29 -12.95 -10.04 5.35
C LEU A 29 -11.60 -9.62 5.95
N LYS A 30 -11.23 -10.19 7.10
CA LYS A 30 -9.92 -9.93 7.72
C LYS A 30 -8.76 -10.42 6.83
N HIS A 31 -8.92 -11.57 6.18
CA HIS A 31 -7.92 -12.07 5.24
C HIS A 31 -7.85 -11.23 3.96
N ASP A 32 -8.98 -10.70 3.48
CA ASP A 32 -9.04 -9.83 2.31
C ASP A 32 -8.31 -8.50 2.56
N VAL A 33 -8.51 -7.87 3.72
CA VAL A 33 -7.73 -6.70 4.15
C VAL A 33 -6.23 -7.01 4.20
N SER A 34 -5.86 -8.14 4.79
CA SER A 34 -4.45 -8.55 4.92
C SER A 34 -3.81 -8.80 3.54
N LYS A 35 -4.54 -9.44 2.63
CA LYS A 35 -4.12 -9.70 1.25
C LYS A 35 -3.99 -8.39 0.45
N ALA A 36 -4.95 -7.47 0.59
CA ALA A 36 -4.90 -6.17 -0.05
C ALA A 36 -3.66 -5.37 0.40
N TRP A 37 -3.34 -5.39 1.70
CA TRP A 37 -2.13 -4.78 2.23
C TRP A 37 -0.84 -5.41 1.68
N ALA A 38 -0.76 -6.74 1.65
CA ALA A 38 0.40 -7.44 1.10
C ALA A 38 0.66 -7.09 -0.38
N ASN A 39 -0.40 -6.88 -1.17
CA ASN A 39 -0.26 -6.44 -2.57
C ASN A 39 0.33 -5.03 -2.69
N ILE A 40 -0.05 -4.11 -1.79
CA ILE A 40 0.55 -2.77 -1.72
C ILE A 40 2.04 -2.89 -1.36
N ASP A 41 2.36 -3.70 -0.35
CA ASP A 41 3.73 -3.85 0.17
C ASP A 41 4.74 -4.33 -0.89
N VAL A 42 4.30 -5.20 -1.81
CA VAL A 42 5.12 -5.63 -2.95
C VAL A 42 5.45 -4.46 -3.89
N LEU A 43 4.46 -3.63 -4.23
CA LEU A 43 4.66 -2.48 -5.11
C LEU A 43 5.53 -1.40 -4.45
N LEU A 44 5.32 -1.15 -3.15
CA LEU A 44 6.17 -0.25 -2.38
C LEU A 44 7.62 -0.72 -2.45
N LYS A 45 7.88 -2.01 -2.18
CA LYS A 45 9.22 -2.60 -2.27
C LYS A 45 9.85 -2.38 -3.65
N GLN A 46 9.13 -2.71 -4.72
CA GLN A 46 9.60 -2.52 -6.08
C GLN A 46 9.99 -1.06 -6.35
N ARG A 47 9.17 -0.10 -5.93
CA ARG A 47 9.49 1.33 -6.10
C ARG A 47 10.76 1.69 -5.32
N HIS A 48 10.87 1.26 -4.06
CA HIS A 48 12.06 1.50 -3.22
C HIS A 48 13.36 0.95 -3.80
N ASP A 49 13.28 -0.15 -4.55
CA ASP A 49 14.42 -0.79 -5.20
C ASP A 49 14.85 -0.04 -6.48
N GLU A 50 13.96 0.74 -7.11
CA GLU A 50 14.29 1.56 -8.29
C GLU A 50 14.88 2.94 -7.95
N LEU A 51 14.59 3.47 -6.76
CA LEU A 51 15.05 4.81 -6.37
C LEU A 51 16.57 5.00 -6.37
N PRO A 52 17.40 4.04 -5.89
CA PRO A 52 18.85 4.21 -5.93
C PRO A 52 19.37 4.35 -7.36
N LYS A 53 18.79 3.58 -8.31
CA LYS A 53 19.15 3.63 -9.73
C LYS A 53 18.78 4.98 -10.33
N LEU A 54 17.57 5.49 -10.02
CA LEU A 54 17.15 6.82 -10.45
C LEU A 54 18.10 7.91 -9.94
N VAL A 55 18.43 7.87 -8.64
CA VAL A 55 19.34 8.84 -8.02
C VAL A 55 20.73 8.77 -8.64
N GLU A 56 21.24 7.57 -8.93
CA GLU A 56 22.53 7.39 -9.60
C GLU A 56 22.54 7.99 -11.01
N THR A 57 21.50 7.74 -11.80
CA THR A 57 21.35 8.36 -13.14
C THR A 57 21.27 9.88 -13.02
N CYS A 58 20.47 10.42 -12.10
CA CYS A 58 20.37 11.86 -11.89
C CYS A 58 21.72 12.48 -11.44
N LYS A 59 22.50 11.80 -10.59
CA LYS A 59 23.82 12.30 -10.13
C LYS A 59 24.81 12.55 -11.27
N GLN A 60 24.74 11.78 -12.35
CA GLN A 60 25.64 11.91 -13.50
C GLN A 60 25.42 13.23 -14.26
N TYR A 61 24.20 13.78 -14.23
CA TYR A 61 23.82 14.95 -15.01
C TYR A 61 23.49 16.18 -14.14
N MET A 62 23.02 15.97 -12.91
CA MET A 62 22.52 17.02 -12.00
C MET A 62 23.54 17.34 -10.89
N GLY A 63 24.77 17.66 -11.27
CA GLY A 63 25.90 17.84 -10.33
C GLY A 63 25.68 18.91 -9.23
N TYR A 64 24.84 19.90 -9.49
CA TYR A 64 24.53 20.99 -8.54
C TYR A 64 23.31 20.71 -7.64
N GLU A 65 22.53 19.65 -7.91
CA GLU A 65 21.27 19.33 -7.23
C GLU A 65 21.43 18.31 -6.09
N GLN A 66 22.57 18.32 -5.41
CA GLN A 66 22.86 17.37 -4.34
C GLN A 66 21.82 17.40 -3.22
N GLN A 67 21.34 18.59 -2.86
CA GLN A 67 20.33 18.74 -1.81
C GLN A 67 19.00 18.07 -2.21
N THR A 68 18.60 18.17 -3.48
CA THR A 68 17.38 17.54 -4.00
C THR A 68 17.50 16.02 -3.96
N LEU A 69 18.63 15.48 -4.40
CA LEU A 69 18.91 14.04 -4.41
C LEU A 69 19.04 13.47 -2.99
N GLU A 70 19.64 14.23 -2.07
CA GLU A 70 19.75 13.85 -0.67
C GLU A 70 18.38 13.76 0.00
N LYS A 71 17.50 14.75 -0.22
CA LYS A 71 16.12 14.73 0.31
C LYS A 71 15.34 13.49 -0.14
N VAL A 72 15.50 13.07 -1.39
CA VAL A 72 14.86 11.83 -1.90
C VAL A 72 15.42 10.60 -1.20
N MET A 73 16.74 10.53 -1.01
CA MET A 73 17.37 9.41 -0.30
C MET A 73 17.00 9.35 1.19
N GLN A 74 16.90 10.50 1.86
CA GLN A 74 16.43 10.60 3.24
C GLN A 74 14.96 10.16 3.35
N ALA A 75 14.10 10.61 2.44
CA ALA A 75 12.70 10.19 2.41
C ALA A 75 12.57 8.67 2.19
N ARG A 76 13.37 8.10 1.28
CA ARG A 76 13.46 6.64 1.08
C ARG A 76 13.88 5.92 2.36
N ALA A 77 14.90 6.42 3.05
CA ALA A 77 15.39 5.81 4.29
C ALA A 77 14.33 5.83 5.39
N ALA A 78 13.58 6.92 5.53
CA ALA A 78 12.48 7.02 6.49
C ALA A 78 11.39 5.98 6.21
N VAL A 79 11.05 5.77 4.94
CA VAL A 79 10.07 4.74 4.56
C VAL A 79 10.59 3.34 4.85
N PHE A 80 11.85 3.05 4.51
CA PHE A 80 12.47 1.76 4.79
C PHE A 80 12.45 1.45 6.29
N ALA A 81 12.80 2.43 7.13
CA ALA A 81 12.78 2.28 8.59
C ALA A 81 11.36 2.04 9.14
N ALA A 82 10.36 2.81 8.67
CA ALA A 82 8.97 2.61 9.09
C ALA A 82 8.44 1.21 8.71
N ARG A 83 8.84 0.71 7.54
CA ARG A 83 8.46 -0.62 7.05
C ARG A 83 9.12 -1.75 7.84
N GLU A 84 10.42 -1.67 8.12
CA GLU A 84 11.15 -2.65 8.94
C GLU A 84 10.55 -2.77 10.35
N GLN A 85 10.09 -1.65 10.91
CA GLN A 85 9.46 -1.62 12.23
C GLN A 85 7.99 -2.09 12.22
N GLY A 86 7.41 -2.34 11.04
CA GLY A 86 5.99 -2.68 10.89
C GLY A 86 5.05 -1.55 11.31
N ASP A 87 5.54 -0.30 11.40
CA ASP A 87 4.75 0.85 11.83
C ASP A 87 3.96 1.42 10.64
N VAL A 88 2.75 0.87 10.45
CA VAL A 88 1.82 1.30 9.41
C VAL A 88 1.41 2.78 9.58
N LYS A 89 1.38 3.31 10.83
CA LYS A 89 1.02 4.70 11.09
C LYS A 89 2.13 5.66 10.63
N ALA A 90 3.38 5.30 10.84
CA ALA A 90 4.53 6.06 10.36
C ALA A 90 4.77 5.89 8.84
N LEU A 91 4.38 4.74 8.28
CA LEU A 91 4.59 4.42 6.87
C LEU A 91 3.84 5.37 5.93
N GLY A 92 2.58 5.69 6.23
CA GLY A 92 1.76 6.60 5.39
C GLY A 92 2.38 7.99 5.19
N PRO A 93 2.75 8.71 6.26
CA PRO A 93 3.45 9.99 6.18
C PRO A 93 4.82 9.90 5.49
N ALA A 94 5.60 8.86 5.76
CA ALA A 94 6.90 8.67 5.10
C ALA A 94 6.75 8.48 3.59
N GLU A 95 5.77 7.67 3.18
CA GLU A 95 5.38 7.44 1.79
C GLU A 95 4.93 8.73 1.08
N GLN A 96 4.16 9.56 1.78
CA GLN A 96 3.74 10.87 1.28
C GLN A 96 4.95 11.78 1.02
N GLN A 97 5.89 11.83 1.97
CA GLN A 97 7.09 12.65 1.85
C GLN A 97 7.97 12.20 0.68
N LEU A 98 8.10 10.90 0.49
CA LEU A 98 8.83 10.34 -0.65
C LEU A 98 8.16 10.70 -1.99
N ARG A 99 6.83 10.58 -2.09
CA ARG A 99 6.10 10.96 -3.31
C ARG A 99 6.29 12.43 -3.66
N LEU A 100 6.25 13.32 -2.67
CA LEU A 100 6.55 14.75 -2.87
C LEU A 100 8.00 14.98 -3.31
N GLY A 101 8.95 14.27 -2.70
CA GLY A 101 10.36 14.33 -3.09
C GLY A 101 10.59 13.90 -4.54
N LEU A 102 9.93 12.82 -4.98
CA LEU A 102 9.97 12.34 -6.36
C LEU A 102 9.37 13.35 -7.35
N GLY A 103 8.22 13.95 -7.00
CA GLY A 103 7.61 15.00 -7.82
C GLY A 103 8.53 16.20 -8.02
N ASN A 104 9.19 16.65 -6.95
CA ASN A 104 10.18 17.72 -7.02
C ASN A 104 11.40 17.31 -7.86
N LEU A 105 11.92 16.10 -7.71
CA LEU A 105 13.04 15.60 -8.51
C LEU A 105 12.72 15.60 -10.00
N PHE A 106 11.55 15.10 -10.39
CA PHE A 106 11.12 15.11 -11.80
C PHE A 106 10.91 16.53 -12.33
N ALA A 107 10.36 17.43 -11.54
CA ALA A 107 10.22 18.83 -11.94
C ALA A 107 11.58 19.51 -12.17
N VAL A 108 12.57 19.25 -11.31
CA VAL A 108 13.93 19.78 -11.49
C VAL A 108 14.61 19.14 -12.71
N ALA A 109 14.39 17.84 -12.95
CA ALA A 109 14.97 17.13 -14.09
C ALA A 109 14.54 17.70 -15.46
N GLU A 110 13.39 18.36 -15.56
CA GLU A 110 12.95 19.07 -16.78
C GLU A 110 13.91 20.18 -17.21
N ASN A 111 14.67 20.75 -16.26
CA ASN A 111 15.67 21.78 -16.55
C ASN A 111 16.99 21.20 -17.11
N TYR A 112 17.11 19.88 -17.23
CA TYR A 112 18.31 19.18 -17.69
C TYR A 112 18.02 18.38 -18.98
N PRO A 113 18.11 19.00 -20.18
CA PRO A 113 17.77 18.35 -21.45
C PRO A 113 18.53 17.05 -21.71
N ASP A 114 19.82 16.99 -21.34
CA ASP A 114 20.64 15.79 -21.53
C ASP A 114 20.19 14.61 -20.66
N LEU A 115 19.74 14.89 -19.42
CA LEU A 115 19.14 13.88 -18.55
C LEU A 115 17.78 13.44 -19.09
N LYS A 116 16.97 14.39 -19.56
CA LYS A 116 15.65 14.11 -20.14
C LYS A 116 15.75 13.26 -21.40
N ALA A 117 16.80 13.43 -22.19
CA ALA A 117 17.09 12.63 -23.38
C ALA A 117 17.75 11.27 -23.06
N ASN A 118 18.12 11.01 -21.80
CA ASN A 118 18.73 9.75 -21.41
C ASN A 118 17.66 8.64 -21.33
N ASP A 119 17.83 7.59 -22.13
CA ASP A 119 16.88 6.45 -22.19
C ASP A 119 16.71 5.76 -20.83
N SER A 120 17.79 5.62 -20.05
CA SER A 120 17.73 4.97 -18.73
C SER A 120 16.90 5.81 -17.74
N PHE A 121 17.05 7.14 -17.77
CA PHE A 121 16.24 8.04 -16.95
C PHE A 121 14.76 7.97 -17.35
N GLN A 122 14.45 8.04 -18.66
CA GLN A 122 13.08 7.94 -19.15
C GLN A 122 12.41 6.62 -18.75
N HIS A 123 13.13 5.50 -18.88
CA HIS A 123 12.65 4.19 -18.44
C HIS A 123 12.37 4.13 -16.94
N LEU A 124 13.27 4.66 -16.11
CA LEU A 124 13.10 4.70 -14.65
C LEU A 124 11.95 5.61 -14.24
N GLN A 125 11.85 6.80 -14.83
CA GLN A 125 10.76 7.74 -14.61
C GLN A 125 9.40 7.11 -14.95
N ALA A 126 9.28 6.49 -16.12
CA ALA A 126 8.06 5.80 -16.54
C ALA A 126 7.70 4.64 -15.61
N ARG A 127 8.69 3.82 -15.23
CA ARG A 127 8.48 2.69 -14.32
C ARG A 127 8.05 3.12 -12.92
N ILE A 128 8.71 4.13 -12.35
CA ILE A 128 8.35 4.67 -11.02
C ILE A 128 6.96 5.29 -11.07
N SER A 129 6.63 6.05 -12.12
CA SER A 129 5.30 6.63 -12.29
C SER A 129 4.21 5.56 -12.45
N GLY A 130 4.49 4.48 -13.19
CA GLY A 130 3.60 3.33 -13.31
C GLY A 130 3.40 2.61 -11.97
N LEU A 131 4.45 2.48 -11.16
CA LEU A 131 4.36 1.92 -9.81
C LEU A 131 3.51 2.81 -8.89
N GLU A 132 3.67 4.14 -8.94
CA GLU A 132 2.84 5.07 -8.16
C GLU A 132 1.35 4.95 -8.50
N ASN A 133 1.02 4.86 -9.79
CA ASN A 133 -0.36 4.65 -10.23
C ASN A 133 -0.91 3.32 -9.72
N ALA A 134 -0.15 2.23 -9.86
CA ALA A 134 -0.54 0.93 -9.33
C ALA A 134 -0.69 0.94 -7.80
N ILE A 135 0.16 1.67 -7.07
CA ILE A 135 0.04 1.85 -5.61
C ILE A 135 -1.26 2.58 -5.26
N ALA A 136 -1.61 3.64 -6.01
CA ALA A 136 -2.84 4.38 -5.81
C ALA A 136 -4.07 3.48 -6.01
N ASP A 137 -4.12 2.72 -7.11
CA ASP A 137 -5.21 1.78 -7.39
C ASP A 137 -5.34 0.71 -6.30
N ARG A 138 -4.21 0.15 -5.83
CA ARG A 138 -4.23 -0.85 -4.74
C ARG A 138 -4.64 -0.25 -3.40
N ARG A 139 -4.35 1.02 -3.14
CA ARG A 139 -4.81 1.72 -1.93
C ARG A 139 -6.32 1.90 -1.92
N GLU A 140 -6.92 2.22 -3.06
CA GLU A 140 -8.39 2.28 -3.19
C GLU A 140 -9.01 0.94 -2.80
N PHE A 141 -8.52 -0.17 -3.38
CA PHE A 141 -8.99 -1.52 -3.06
C PHE A 141 -8.78 -1.93 -1.59
N TYR A 142 -7.65 -1.54 -0.99
CA TYR A 142 -7.40 -1.77 0.44
C TYR A 142 -8.38 -0.98 1.31
N ASN A 143 -8.62 0.30 0.99
CA ASN A 143 -9.57 1.14 1.72
C ASN A 143 -10.99 0.56 1.64
N GLU A 144 -11.40 0.05 0.47
CA GLU A 144 -12.67 -0.63 0.31
C GLU A 144 -12.76 -1.91 1.16
N SER A 145 -11.73 -2.75 1.13
CA SER A 145 -11.65 -3.96 1.97
C SER A 145 -11.75 -3.63 3.47
N VAL A 146 -11.06 -2.57 3.91
CA VAL A 146 -11.10 -2.09 5.31
C VAL A 146 -12.49 -1.56 5.65
N ASN A 147 -13.10 -0.79 4.74
CA ASN A 147 -14.46 -0.29 4.93
C ASN A 147 -15.46 -1.44 5.09
N ASN A 148 -15.39 -2.46 4.23
CA ASN A 148 -16.27 -3.64 4.32
C ASN A 148 -16.11 -4.38 5.65
N LEU A 149 -14.86 -4.53 6.13
CA LEU A 149 -14.60 -5.09 7.46
C LEU A 149 -15.19 -4.21 8.56
N ASN A 150 -14.94 -2.89 8.53
CA ASN A 150 -15.41 -1.94 9.55
C ASN A 150 -16.94 -1.89 9.64
N VAL A 151 -17.62 -1.78 8.49
CA VAL A 151 -19.09 -1.84 8.45
C VAL A 151 -19.59 -3.14 9.06
N ARG A 152 -18.98 -4.27 8.71
CA ARG A 152 -19.42 -5.58 9.19
C ARG A 152 -19.23 -5.80 10.70
N ILE A 153 -18.18 -5.24 11.30
CA ILE A 153 -17.97 -5.34 12.76
C ILE A 153 -18.85 -4.37 13.55
N GLU A 154 -19.33 -3.29 12.94
CA GLU A 154 -20.21 -2.30 13.55
C GLU A 154 -21.71 -2.62 13.34
N GLN A 155 -22.03 -3.59 12.50
CA GLN A 155 -23.38 -4.05 12.21
C GLN A 155 -23.79 -5.23 13.13
N PHE A 156 -25.09 -5.36 13.43
CA PHE A 156 -25.67 -6.46 14.21
C PHE A 156 -27.07 -6.83 13.67
N PRO A 157 -27.50 -8.11 13.64
CA PRO A 157 -26.82 -9.38 14.04
C PRO A 157 -25.88 -9.94 12.96
N ASP A 158 -26.01 -9.36 11.77
CA ASP A 158 -25.20 -9.43 10.58
C ASP A 158 -25.02 -7.98 10.11
#